data_AF-A0A7C1VPN3-F1
#
_entry.id   AF-A0A7C1VPN3-F1
#
_cell.length_a   1.000
_cell.length_b   1.000
_cell.length_c   1.000
_cell.angle_alpha   90.00
_cell.angle_beta   90.00
_cell.angle_gamma   90.00
#
_symmetry.space_group_name_H-M   'P 1'
#
loop_
_entity.id
_entity.type
_entity.pdbx_description
1 polymer ?
#
loop_
_entity_poly.entity_id
_entity_poly.type
_entity_poly.pdbx_seq_one_letter_code
_entity_poly.pdbx_strand_id
1 'polypeptide(L)'
;MDTNDIIKQALRIRDENMELSNERYKAIGPYVQACEFIRNFAGAKSSFFSRIEAIADYGKEGRANYTAAIIDSFVKYIQAGLHKEISIKRQAQIDVVSDLLEQAHLLLEQKKIHPAAPVVLAGAVLEEFLRNWIEDQELTIGSKKPCIDSYCKVLRQDEIVTKQDVKDITSWAGIRNHAAHGEWDEVSDRSRAKLMLEGINLFMRKHGS
;
A
#
# COMPACT_ATOMS: atom_id res chain seq x y z
N MET A 1 -4.08 -6.01 -14.46
CA MET A 1 -5.31 -6.63 -14.99
C MET A 1 -6.45 -5.66 -14.74
N ASP A 2 -7.26 -5.34 -15.74
CA ASP A 2 -8.36 -4.36 -15.57
C ASP A 2 -9.48 -4.94 -14.69
N THR A 3 -10.30 -4.06 -14.11
CA THR A 3 -11.48 -4.42 -13.29
C THR A 3 -12.40 -5.39 -14.04
N ASN A 4 -12.58 -5.21 -15.35
CA ASN A 4 -13.41 -6.09 -16.17
C ASN A 4 -12.82 -7.50 -16.30
N ASP A 5 -11.49 -7.61 -16.39
CA ASP A 5 -10.80 -8.90 -16.46
C ASP A 5 -10.92 -9.66 -15.13
N ILE A 6 -10.82 -8.95 -13.99
CA ILE A 6 -11.01 -9.52 -12.64
C ILE A 6 -12.42 -10.08 -12.49
N ILE A 7 -13.43 -9.30 -12.87
CA ILE A 7 -14.83 -9.75 -12.83
C ILE A 7 -15.03 -10.98 -13.71
N LYS A 8 -14.52 -10.96 -14.95
CA LYS A 8 -14.66 -12.08 -15.88
C LYS A 8 -14.01 -13.36 -15.33
N GLN A 9 -12.83 -13.24 -14.74
CA GLN A 9 -12.13 -14.38 -14.15
C GLN A 9 -12.84 -14.90 -12.89
N ALA A 10 -13.36 -14.01 -12.04
CA ALA A 10 -14.16 -14.37 -10.87
C ALA A 10 -15.39 -15.19 -11.28
N LEU A 11 -16.16 -14.70 -12.25
CA LEU A 11 -17.36 -15.38 -12.75
C LEU A 11 -17.05 -16.75 -13.34
N ARG A 12 -15.95 -16.88 -14.10
CA ARG A 12 -15.48 -18.18 -14.62
C ARG A 12 -15.21 -19.17 -13.48
N ILE A 13 -14.48 -18.74 -12.44
CA ILE A 13 -14.16 -19.61 -11.29
C ILE A 13 -15.43 -20.01 -10.54
N ARG A 14 -16.38 -19.09 -10.37
CA ARG A 14 -17.68 -19.38 -9.76
C ARG A 14 -18.44 -20.45 -10.54
N ASP A 15 -18.53 -20.30 -11.85
CA ASP A 15 -19.27 -21.21 -12.71
C ASP A 15 -18.63 -22.60 -12.73
N GLU A 16 -17.30 -22.68 -12.87
CA GLU A 16 -16.54 -23.93 -12.77
C GLU A 16 -16.72 -24.62 -11.41
N ASN A 17 -16.73 -23.84 -10.32
CA ASN A 17 -16.98 -24.36 -8.98
C ASN A 17 -18.40 -24.94 -8.84
N MET A 18 -19.40 -24.31 -9.44
CA MET A 18 -20.78 -24.81 -9.43
C MET A 18 -20.96 -26.05 -10.31
N GLU A 19 -20.38 -26.08 -11.51
CA GLU A 19 -20.45 -27.23 -12.42
C GLU A 19 -19.81 -28.48 -11.81
N LEU A 20 -18.60 -28.33 -11.26
CA LEU A 20 -17.82 -29.45 -10.72
C LEU A 20 -18.25 -29.87 -9.31
N SER A 21 -19.16 -29.12 -8.67
CA SER A 21 -19.73 -29.42 -7.36
C SER A 21 -20.46 -30.78 -7.30
N ASN A 22 -20.89 -31.32 -8.45
CA ASN A 22 -21.54 -32.63 -8.57
C ASN A 22 -20.54 -33.78 -8.85
N GLU A 23 -19.29 -33.49 -9.22
CA GLU A 23 -18.28 -34.50 -9.51
C GLU A 23 -17.41 -34.85 -8.28
N ARG A 24 -17.46 -36.11 -7.80
CA ARG A 24 -16.96 -36.54 -6.47
C ARG A 24 -15.47 -36.28 -6.22
N TYR A 25 -14.64 -36.20 -7.26
CA TYR A 25 -13.18 -36.04 -7.15
C TYR A 25 -12.63 -34.70 -7.67
N LYS A 26 -13.46 -33.87 -8.31
CA LYS A 26 -12.99 -32.59 -8.93
C LYS A 26 -13.34 -31.35 -8.13
N ALA A 27 -14.25 -31.42 -7.16
CA ALA A 27 -14.76 -30.25 -6.43
C ALA A 27 -13.73 -29.50 -5.55
N ILE A 28 -12.59 -30.13 -5.21
CA ILE A 28 -11.55 -29.47 -4.40
C ILE A 28 -10.75 -28.44 -5.24
N GLY A 29 -10.50 -28.74 -6.52
CA GLY A 29 -9.69 -27.88 -7.40
C GLY A 29 -10.27 -26.46 -7.55
N PRO A 30 -11.55 -26.31 -7.94
CA PRO A 30 -12.20 -25.01 -8.08
C PRO A 30 -12.27 -24.22 -6.77
N TYR A 31 -12.47 -24.90 -5.64
CA TYR A 31 -12.42 -24.26 -4.33
C TYR A 31 -11.02 -23.68 -4.03
N VAL A 32 -9.96 -24.46 -4.25
CA VAL A 32 -8.59 -23.97 -4.06
C VAL A 32 -8.29 -22.80 -4.99
N GLN A 33 -8.74 -22.87 -6.25
CA GLN A 33 -8.59 -21.78 -7.20
C GLN A 33 -9.32 -20.51 -6.75
N ALA A 34 -10.52 -20.65 -6.17
CA ALA A 34 -11.26 -19.55 -5.58
C ALA A 34 -10.52 -18.95 -4.37
N CYS A 35 -9.94 -19.77 -3.50
CA CYS A 35 -9.14 -19.30 -2.37
C CYS A 35 -7.94 -18.46 -2.84
N GLU A 36 -7.16 -18.95 -3.81
CA GLU A 36 -6.02 -18.21 -4.35
C GLU A 36 -6.46 -16.93 -5.05
N PHE A 37 -7.55 -16.98 -5.82
CA PHE A 37 -8.10 -15.80 -6.48
C PHE A 37 -8.49 -14.72 -5.47
N ILE A 38 -9.28 -15.07 -4.45
CA ILE A 38 -9.69 -14.13 -3.41
C ILE A 38 -8.47 -13.63 -2.63
N ARG A 39 -7.48 -14.48 -2.32
CA ARG A 39 -6.24 -14.05 -1.65
C ARG A 39 -5.50 -12.99 -2.45
N ASN A 40 -5.37 -13.19 -3.75
CA ASN A 40 -4.59 -12.31 -4.63
C ASN A 40 -5.31 -10.99 -4.93
N PHE A 41 -6.63 -11.00 -5.07
CA PHE A 41 -7.39 -9.81 -5.51
C PHE A 41 -8.13 -9.08 -4.38
N ALA A 42 -8.51 -9.77 -3.31
CA ALA A 42 -9.08 -9.13 -2.11
C ALA A 42 -8.02 -8.92 -1.02
N GLY A 43 -6.92 -9.68 -1.04
CA GLY A 43 -5.85 -9.64 -0.04
C GLY A 43 -6.01 -10.68 1.07
N ALA A 44 -4.88 -11.17 1.59
CA ALA A 44 -4.84 -12.23 2.61
C ALA A 44 -5.43 -11.83 3.98
N LYS A 45 -5.62 -10.52 4.24
CA LYS A 45 -6.28 -10.02 5.45
C LYS A 45 -7.76 -9.66 5.24
N SER A 46 -8.29 -9.84 4.03
CA SER A 46 -9.66 -9.45 3.71
C SER A 46 -10.69 -10.35 4.39
N SER A 47 -11.85 -9.79 4.69
CA SER A 47 -13.00 -10.56 5.18
C SER A 47 -13.47 -11.60 4.16
N PHE A 48 -13.27 -11.34 2.86
CA PHE A 48 -13.55 -12.33 1.80
C PHE A 48 -12.65 -13.56 1.93
N PHE A 49 -11.34 -13.34 2.12
CA PHE A 49 -10.38 -14.43 2.24
C PHE A 49 -10.57 -15.23 3.54
N SER A 50 -10.75 -14.53 4.67
CA SER A 50 -11.07 -15.20 5.94
C SER A 50 -12.35 -16.05 5.85
N ARG A 51 -13.36 -15.57 5.12
CA ARG A 51 -14.63 -16.31 4.97
C ARG A 51 -14.49 -17.54 4.07
N ILE A 52 -13.75 -17.45 2.96
CA ILE A 52 -13.59 -18.57 2.05
C ILE A 52 -12.71 -19.68 2.65
N GLU A 53 -11.72 -19.35 3.47
CA GLU A 53 -10.94 -20.36 4.20
C GLU A 53 -11.78 -21.11 5.24
N ALA A 54 -12.68 -20.41 5.92
CA ALA A 54 -13.51 -20.99 6.97
C ALA A 54 -14.50 -22.07 6.48
N ILE A 55 -14.73 -22.18 5.17
CA ILE A 55 -15.64 -23.18 4.58
C ILE A 55 -14.90 -24.43 4.05
N ALA A 56 -13.58 -24.55 4.28
CA ALA A 56 -12.78 -25.69 3.85
C ALA A 56 -13.35 -27.05 4.29
N ASP A 57 -13.90 -27.10 5.51
CA ASP A 57 -14.42 -28.32 6.13
C ASP A 57 -15.91 -28.57 5.82
N TYR A 58 -16.54 -27.68 5.05
CA TYR A 58 -17.95 -27.85 4.71
C TYR A 58 -18.12 -29.05 3.77
N GLY A 59 -19.28 -29.70 3.87
CA GLY A 59 -19.71 -30.71 2.90
C GLY A 59 -19.70 -30.16 1.48
N LYS A 60 -19.51 -31.02 0.49
CA LYS A 60 -19.24 -30.66 -0.91
C LYS A 60 -20.21 -29.62 -1.49
N GLU A 61 -21.51 -29.87 -1.37
CA GLU A 61 -22.57 -28.96 -1.85
C GLU A 61 -22.55 -27.63 -1.10
N GLY A 62 -22.40 -27.68 0.22
CA GLY A 62 -22.27 -26.48 1.05
C GLY A 62 -21.07 -25.64 0.61
N ARG A 63 -19.89 -26.26 0.51
CA ARG A 63 -18.66 -25.57 0.10
C ARG A 63 -18.80 -24.92 -1.27
N ALA A 64 -19.36 -25.63 -2.25
CA ALA A 64 -19.56 -25.08 -3.58
C ALA A 64 -20.50 -23.86 -3.55
N ASN A 65 -21.66 -23.98 -2.90
CA ASN A 65 -22.63 -22.89 -2.80
C ASN A 65 -22.06 -21.67 -2.08
N TYR A 66 -21.37 -21.85 -0.95
CA TYR A 66 -20.77 -20.75 -0.21
C TYR A 66 -19.59 -20.12 -0.95
N THR A 67 -18.77 -20.92 -1.66
CA THR A 67 -17.71 -20.41 -2.53
C THR A 67 -18.28 -19.49 -3.61
N ALA A 68 -19.35 -19.94 -4.29
CA ALA A 68 -20.00 -19.14 -5.32
C ALA A 68 -20.59 -17.85 -4.75
N ALA A 69 -21.26 -17.92 -3.59
CA ALA A 69 -21.82 -16.74 -2.93
C ALA A 69 -20.74 -15.71 -2.53
N ILE A 70 -19.58 -16.16 -2.06
CA ILE A 70 -18.45 -15.28 -1.72
C ILE A 70 -17.90 -14.61 -2.98
N ILE A 71 -17.72 -15.37 -4.07
CA ILE A 71 -17.24 -14.82 -5.34
C ILE A 71 -18.24 -13.79 -5.89
N ASP A 72 -19.55 -14.08 -5.87
CA ASP A 72 -20.57 -13.13 -6.31
C ASP A 72 -20.57 -11.86 -5.46
N SER A 73 -20.39 -11.99 -4.14
CA SER A 73 -20.26 -10.84 -3.24
C SER A 73 -19.02 -10.00 -3.58
N PHE A 74 -17.89 -10.65 -3.86
CA PHE A 74 -16.66 -9.97 -4.28
C PHE A 74 -16.82 -9.27 -5.64
N VAL A 75 -17.50 -9.89 -6.61
CA VAL A 75 -17.83 -9.26 -7.89
C VAL A 75 -18.70 -8.02 -7.69
N LYS A 76 -19.74 -8.11 -6.86
CA LYS A 76 -20.60 -6.96 -6.54
C LYS A 76 -19.83 -5.84 -5.84
N TYR A 77 -18.93 -6.20 -4.92
CA TYR A 77 -18.03 -5.25 -4.25
C TYR A 77 -17.17 -4.48 -5.26
N ILE A 78 -16.59 -5.17 -6.24
CA ILE A 78 -15.82 -4.55 -7.32
C ILE A 78 -16.71 -3.68 -8.23
N GLN A 79 -17.88 -4.18 -8.63
CA GLN A 79 -18.80 -3.45 -9.50
C GLN A 79 -19.33 -2.16 -8.84
N ALA A 80 -19.53 -2.20 -7.52
CA ALA A 80 -19.87 -1.03 -6.72
C ALA A 80 -18.70 -0.03 -6.56
N GLY A 81 -17.50 -0.38 -7.05
CA GLY A 81 -16.31 0.47 -6.95
C GLY A 81 -15.68 0.48 -5.57
N LEU A 82 -16.08 -0.40 -4.66
CA LEU A 82 -15.59 -0.42 -3.28
C LEU A 82 -14.14 -0.93 -3.18
N HIS A 83 -13.64 -1.62 -4.21
CA HIS A 83 -12.22 -1.97 -4.34
C HIS A 83 -11.32 -0.75 -4.60
N LYS A 84 -11.91 0.41 -4.92
CA LYS A 84 -11.17 1.61 -5.30
C LYS A 84 -10.61 2.42 -4.11
N GLU A 85 -10.91 2.08 -2.87
CA GLU A 85 -10.24 2.72 -1.72
C GLU A 85 -8.75 2.37 -1.62
N ILE A 86 -8.28 1.32 -2.30
CA ILE A 86 -6.84 0.98 -2.44
C ILE A 86 -6.40 1.14 -3.92
N SER A 87 -7.21 1.83 -4.74
CA SER A 87 -7.13 1.89 -6.20
C SER A 87 -5.72 2.16 -6.72
N ILE A 88 -5.23 1.29 -7.61
CA ILE A 88 -4.24 1.44 -8.70
C ILE A 88 -3.44 2.77 -8.76
N LYS A 89 -4.06 3.94 -8.63
CA LYS A 89 -3.37 5.22 -8.38
C LYS A 89 -2.42 5.18 -7.17
N ARG A 90 -2.86 4.63 -6.04
CA ARG A 90 -2.05 4.49 -4.82
C ARG A 90 -0.89 3.53 -5.03
N GLN A 91 -1.13 2.40 -5.70
CA GLN A 91 -0.07 1.48 -6.08
C GLN A 91 0.94 2.14 -7.02
N ALA A 92 0.47 2.80 -8.08
CA ALA A 92 1.33 3.52 -9.02
C ALA A 92 2.10 4.66 -8.35
N GLN A 93 1.51 5.34 -7.37
CA GLN A 93 2.20 6.35 -6.56
C GLN A 93 3.26 5.71 -5.66
N ILE A 94 2.99 4.58 -5.01
CA ILE A 94 3.99 3.84 -4.23
C ILE A 94 5.14 3.39 -5.13
N ASP A 95 4.86 2.91 -6.33
CA ASP A 95 5.87 2.49 -7.30
C ASP A 95 6.73 3.69 -7.73
N VAL A 96 6.12 4.81 -8.12
CA VAL A 96 6.85 6.05 -8.47
C VAL A 96 7.69 6.56 -7.30
N VAL A 97 7.14 6.55 -6.09
CA VAL A 97 7.86 7.04 -4.91
C VAL A 97 9.00 6.09 -4.52
N SER A 98 8.81 4.78 -4.67
CA SER A 98 9.85 3.77 -4.51
C SER A 98 10.99 3.98 -5.51
N ASP A 99 10.67 4.24 -6.78
CA ASP A 99 11.66 4.52 -7.82
C ASP A 99 12.48 5.80 -7.51
N LEU A 100 11.83 6.84 -6.97
CA LEU A 100 12.51 8.08 -6.58
C LEU A 100 13.43 7.88 -5.35
N LEU A 101 13.04 7.03 -4.39
CA LEU A 101 13.94 6.66 -3.28
C LEU A 101 15.13 5.83 -3.75
N GLU A 102 14.92 4.93 -4.71
CA GLU A 102 16.01 4.18 -5.32
C GLU A 102 16.98 5.13 -6.06
N GLN A 103 16.45 6.12 -6.79
CA GLN A 103 17.29 7.17 -7.38
C GLN A 103 18.06 7.97 -6.31
N ALA A 104 17.43 8.32 -5.18
CA ALA A 104 18.12 8.98 -4.07
C ALA A 104 19.25 8.09 -3.51
N HIS A 105 19.02 6.79 -3.37
CA HIS A 105 20.06 5.84 -2.98
C HIS A 105 21.22 5.81 -3.99
N LEU A 106 20.91 5.69 -5.29
CA LEU A 106 21.92 5.69 -6.34
C LEU A 106 22.75 6.97 -6.38
N LEU A 107 22.13 8.13 -6.15
CA LEU A 107 22.82 9.42 -6.03
C LEU A 107 23.74 9.46 -4.80
N LEU A 108 23.30 8.90 -3.67
CA LEU A 108 24.09 8.88 -2.44
C LEU A 108 25.32 7.96 -2.54
N GLU A 109 25.24 6.87 -3.30
CA GLU A 109 26.38 5.98 -3.55
C GLU A 109 27.45 6.64 -4.46
N GLN A 110 27.07 7.66 -5.24
CA GLN A 110 28.03 8.43 -6.02
C GLN A 110 28.84 9.38 -5.12
N LYS A 111 30.11 9.03 -4.87
CA LYS A 111 31.04 9.79 -4.02
C LYS A 111 31.28 11.25 -4.43
N LYS A 112 31.02 11.60 -5.69
CA LYS A 112 31.16 12.96 -6.21
C LYS A 112 29.93 13.84 -5.98
N ILE A 113 28.78 13.24 -5.67
CA ILE A 113 27.53 13.97 -5.44
C ILE A 113 27.42 14.31 -3.95
N HIS A 114 27.17 15.58 -3.64
CA HIS A 114 26.97 16.02 -2.27
C HIS A 114 25.70 15.37 -1.67
N PRO A 115 25.70 14.88 -0.41
CA PRO A 115 24.54 14.16 0.15
C PRO A 115 23.27 15.01 0.28
N ALA A 116 23.40 16.33 0.24
CA ALA A 116 22.26 17.24 0.17
C ALA A 116 21.30 16.93 -1.00
N ALA A 117 21.81 16.54 -2.17
CA ALA A 117 20.98 16.23 -3.33
C ALA A 117 20.05 15.01 -3.09
N PRO A 118 20.56 13.82 -2.70
CA PRO A 118 19.69 12.70 -2.36
C PRO A 118 18.81 12.95 -1.13
N VAL A 119 19.28 13.74 -0.16
CA VAL A 119 18.47 14.14 1.02
C VAL A 119 17.26 14.98 0.61
N VAL A 120 17.44 15.97 -0.27
CA VAL A 120 16.32 16.79 -0.78
C VAL A 120 15.33 15.91 -1.55
N LEU A 121 15.82 15.00 -2.40
CA LEU A 121 14.98 14.08 -3.15
C LEU A 121 14.17 13.16 -2.22
N ALA A 122 14.82 12.52 -1.25
CA ALA A 122 14.15 11.67 -0.26
C ALA A 122 13.14 12.45 0.60
N GLY A 123 13.47 13.71 0.94
CA GLY A 123 12.58 14.61 1.63
C GLY A 123 11.34 15.00 0.83
N ALA A 124 11.49 15.25 -0.47
CA ALA A 124 10.36 15.53 -1.38
C ALA A 124 9.46 14.30 -1.52
N VAL A 125 10.04 13.11 -1.61
CA VAL A 125 9.33 11.83 -1.57
C VAL A 125 8.49 11.70 -0.30
N LEU A 126 9.08 11.89 0.88
CA LEU A 126 8.36 11.80 2.15
C LEU A 126 7.20 12.81 2.21
N GLU A 127 7.43 14.04 1.76
CA GLU A 127 6.41 15.08 1.74
C GLU A 127 5.23 14.71 0.85
N GLU A 128 5.50 14.18 -0.34
CA GLU A 128 4.47 13.71 -1.27
C GLU A 128 3.68 12.53 -0.69
N PHE A 129 4.36 11.56 -0.08
CA PHE A 129 3.72 10.45 0.60
C PHE A 129 2.77 10.92 1.71
N LEU A 130 3.22 11.83 2.58
CA LEU A 130 2.39 12.36 3.67
C LEU A 130 1.21 13.20 3.15
N ARG A 131 1.41 13.97 2.08
CA ARG A 131 0.35 14.75 1.44
C ARG A 131 -0.74 13.84 0.89
N ASN A 132 -0.35 12.82 0.13
CA ASN A 132 -1.29 11.85 -0.42
C ASN A 132 -2.01 11.08 0.69
N TRP A 133 -1.33 10.77 1.80
CA TRP A 133 -1.97 10.13 2.94
C TRP A 133 -3.03 11.02 3.60
N ILE A 134 -2.79 12.33 3.70
CA ILE A 134 -3.81 13.29 4.14
C ILE A 134 -5.02 13.29 3.20
N GLU A 135 -4.78 13.31 1.88
CA GLU A 135 -5.83 13.26 0.86
C GLU A 135 -6.66 11.97 0.94
N ASP A 136 -6.00 10.82 1.08
CA ASP A 136 -6.62 9.49 1.20
C ASP A 136 -7.45 9.31 2.48
N GLN A 137 -7.16 10.07 3.52
CA GLN A 137 -7.92 10.07 4.77
C GLN A 137 -8.99 11.17 4.79
N GLU A 138 -9.18 11.87 3.67
CA GLU A 138 -10.08 13.01 3.52
C GLU A 138 -9.83 14.11 4.58
N LEU A 139 -8.59 14.23 5.03
CA LEU A 139 -8.18 15.19 6.05
C LEU A 139 -7.79 16.53 5.42
N THR A 140 -7.87 17.60 6.20
CA THR A 140 -7.46 18.94 5.77
C THR A 140 -6.37 19.53 6.67
N ILE A 141 -5.37 20.14 6.05
CA ILE A 141 -4.38 20.95 6.78
C ILE A 141 -4.91 22.35 7.14
N GLY A 142 -6.12 22.70 6.69
CA GLY A 142 -6.73 24.02 6.91
C GLY A 142 -5.88 25.13 6.29
N SER A 143 -5.61 26.18 7.07
CA SER A 143 -4.79 27.32 6.66
C SER A 143 -3.28 27.12 6.90
N LYS A 144 -2.83 25.93 7.31
CA LYS A 144 -1.41 25.65 7.56
C LYS A 144 -0.64 25.64 6.23
N LYS A 145 0.63 26.04 6.27
CA LYS A 145 1.53 25.93 5.11
C LYS A 145 1.72 24.44 4.76
N PRO A 146 1.54 24.03 3.50
CA PRO A 146 1.84 22.67 3.05
C PRO A 146 3.33 22.35 3.25
N CYS A 147 3.62 21.40 4.14
CA CYS A 147 4.95 20.85 4.40
C CYS A 147 4.87 19.58 5.26
N ILE A 148 5.98 18.83 5.33
CA ILE A 148 6.13 17.61 6.16
C ILE A 148 5.58 17.80 7.58
N ASP A 149 5.97 18.89 8.27
CA ASP A 149 5.54 19.15 9.65
C ASP A 149 4.03 19.35 9.78
N SER A 150 3.42 20.02 8.79
CA SER A 150 1.97 20.28 8.78
C SER A 150 1.18 18.99 8.58
N TYR A 151 1.62 18.13 7.66
CA TYR A 151 0.98 16.84 7.38
C TYR A 151 1.14 15.90 8.59
N CYS A 152 2.36 15.78 9.13
CA CYS A 152 2.64 14.96 10.29
C CYS A 152 1.77 15.33 11.50
N LYS A 153 1.59 16.64 11.75
CA LYS A 153 0.73 17.12 12.84
C LYS A 153 -0.72 16.71 12.65
N VAL A 154 -1.27 16.82 11.45
CA VAL A 154 -2.66 16.42 11.17
C VAL A 154 -2.82 14.91 11.31
N LEU A 155 -1.96 14.11 10.68
CA LEU A 155 -1.98 12.65 10.84
C LEU A 155 -1.87 12.22 12.31
N ARG A 156 -1.11 12.96 13.14
CA ARG A 156 -1.00 12.66 14.56
C ARG A 156 -2.25 13.04 15.34
N GLN A 157 -2.92 14.14 14.97
CA GLN A 157 -4.16 14.59 15.60
C GLN A 157 -5.29 13.55 15.43
N ASP A 158 -5.36 12.93 14.26
CA ASP A 158 -6.31 11.85 13.95
C ASP A 158 -5.80 10.46 14.34
N GLU A 159 -4.71 10.40 15.12
CA GLU A 159 -4.09 9.17 15.64
C GLU A 159 -3.65 8.13 14.58
N ILE A 160 -3.54 8.55 13.32
CA ILE A 160 -3.10 7.72 12.18
C ILE A 160 -1.62 7.34 12.31
N VAL A 161 -0.81 8.26 12.86
CA VAL A 161 0.61 8.00 13.17
C VAL A 161 0.87 7.96 14.67
N THR A 162 1.81 7.10 15.07
CA THR A 162 2.21 6.95 16.47
C THR A 162 3.11 8.08 16.93
N LYS A 163 3.34 8.18 18.25
CA LYS A 163 4.33 9.12 18.81
C LYS A 163 5.75 8.86 18.31
N GLN A 164 6.08 7.61 18.00
CA GLN A 164 7.40 7.27 17.48
C GLN A 164 7.56 7.74 16.03
N ASP A 165 6.54 7.49 15.20
CA ASP A 165 6.52 7.95 13.80
C ASP A 165 6.71 9.48 13.70
N VAL A 166 6.08 10.25 14.61
CA VAL A 166 6.28 11.72 14.67
C VAL A 166 7.74 12.09 14.90
N LYS A 167 8.44 11.39 15.81
CA LYS A 167 9.86 11.67 16.09
C LYS A 167 10.72 11.37 14.87
N ASP A 168 10.45 10.26 14.21
CA ASP A 168 11.20 9.83 13.02
C ASP A 168 10.99 10.83 11.86
N ILE A 169 9.74 11.19 11.57
CA ILE A 169 9.39 12.20 10.57
C ILE A 169 10.02 13.56 10.88
N THR A 170 9.98 14.01 12.14
CA THR A 170 10.59 15.29 12.55
C THR A 170 12.10 15.29 12.34
N SER A 171 12.76 14.16 12.64
CA SER A 171 14.19 13.99 12.41
C SER A 171 14.54 14.11 10.92
N TRP A 172 13.80 13.41 10.05
CA TRP A 172 14.01 13.47 8.59
C TRP A 172 13.69 14.85 8.01
N ALA A 173 12.62 15.51 8.49
CA ALA A 173 12.28 16.87 8.10
C ALA A 173 13.41 17.86 8.43
N GLY A 174 14.05 17.71 9.60
CA GLY A 174 15.22 18.50 9.98
C GLY A 174 16.38 18.36 9.00
N ILE A 175 16.79 17.12 8.69
CA ILE A 175 17.88 16.85 7.74
C ILE A 175 17.56 17.42 6.34
N ARG A 176 16.32 17.23 5.88
CA ARG A 176 15.81 17.80 4.62
C ARG A 176 15.88 19.33 4.61
N ASN A 177 15.51 19.98 5.72
CA ASN A 177 15.53 21.44 5.81
C ASN A 177 16.94 22.01 5.76
N HIS A 178 17.90 21.41 6.48
CA HIS A 178 19.31 21.79 6.39
C HIS A 178 19.80 21.74 4.92
N ALA A 179 19.48 20.66 4.20
CA ALA A 179 19.82 20.54 2.78
C ALA A 179 19.09 21.58 1.91
N ALA A 180 17.80 21.84 2.12
CA ALA A 180 17.05 22.80 1.32
C ALA A 180 17.48 24.26 1.55
N HIS A 181 18.03 24.58 2.73
CA HIS A 181 18.47 25.92 3.11
C HIS A 181 19.97 26.19 2.86
N GLY A 182 20.70 25.20 2.35
CA GLY A 182 22.11 25.36 2.02
C GLY A 182 23.08 25.21 3.18
N GLU A 183 22.63 24.61 4.27
CA GLU A 183 23.43 24.31 5.46
C GLU A 183 24.19 23.00 5.22
N TRP A 184 25.13 23.03 4.27
CA TRP A 184 25.76 21.83 3.70
C TRP A 184 26.55 21.01 4.72
N ASP A 185 27.16 21.68 5.70
CA ASP A 185 27.95 21.02 6.74
C ASP A 185 27.08 20.08 7.59
N GLU A 186 25.82 20.47 7.86
CA GLU A 186 24.84 19.69 8.63
C GLU A 186 24.36 18.42 7.90
N VAL A 187 24.58 18.34 6.57
CA VAL A 187 24.19 17.23 5.70
C VAL A 187 25.36 16.62 4.94
N SER A 188 26.60 16.86 5.40
CA SER A 188 27.82 16.31 4.79
C SER A 188 28.03 14.83 5.14
N ASP A 189 27.47 14.37 6.26
CA ASP A 189 27.55 12.98 6.70
C ASP A 189 26.68 12.05 5.84
N ARG A 190 27.33 11.28 4.97
CA ARG A 190 26.69 10.27 4.11
C ARG A 190 26.01 9.16 4.89
N SER A 191 26.55 8.76 6.05
CA SER A 191 25.96 7.71 6.88
C SER A 191 24.63 8.18 7.45
N ARG A 192 24.57 9.44 7.93
CA ARG A 192 23.33 10.06 8.39
C ARG A 192 22.30 10.20 7.25
N ALA A 193 22.73 10.61 6.06
CA ALA A 193 21.87 10.65 4.88
C ALA A 193 21.33 9.25 4.52
N LYS A 194 22.19 8.22 4.56
CA LYS A 194 21.79 6.84 4.28
C LYS A 194 20.73 6.33 5.26
N LEU A 195 20.93 6.58 6.56
CA LEU A 195 19.96 6.22 7.60
C LEU A 195 18.61 6.93 7.41
N MET A 196 18.62 8.19 6.96
CA MET A 196 17.38 8.90 6.60
C MET A 196 16.67 8.20 5.43
N LEU A 197 17.37 7.89 4.34
CA LEU A 197 16.78 7.24 3.16
C LEU A 197 16.20 5.86 3.51
N GLU A 198 16.95 5.04 4.26
CA GLU A 198 16.49 3.72 4.72
C GLU A 198 15.29 3.84 5.67
N GLY A 199 15.33 4.81 6.59
CA GLY A 199 14.23 5.10 7.51
C GLY A 199 12.94 5.48 6.80
N ILE A 200 13.03 6.39 5.81
CA ILE A 200 11.88 6.80 4.99
C ILE A 200 11.32 5.60 4.22
N ASN A 201 12.17 4.78 3.59
CA ASN A 201 11.74 3.59 2.86
C ASN A 201 11.00 2.60 3.77
N LEU A 202 11.54 2.32 4.96
CA LEU A 202 10.90 1.42 5.94
C LEU A 202 9.56 1.98 6.44
N PHE A 203 9.51 3.28 6.73
CA PHE A 203 8.28 3.97 7.14
C PHE A 203 7.19 3.88 6.07
N MET A 204 7.56 4.16 4.82
CA MET A 204 6.66 4.07 3.68
C MET A 204 6.16 2.65 3.44
N ARG A 205 7.00 1.62 3.57
CA ARG A 205 6.56 0.22 3.46
C ARG A 205 5.58 -0.16 4.58
N LYS A 206 5.83 0.31 5.80
CA LYS A 206 4.98 0.07 6.97
C LYS A 206 3.58 0.68 6.80
N HIS A 207 3.48 1.86 6.19
CA HIS A 207 2.23 2.64 6.13
C HIS A 207 1.59 2.76 4.74
N GLY A 208 2.31 2.40 3.69
CA GLY A 208 1.84 2.40 2.30
C GLY A 208 1.08 1.14 1.88
N SER A 209 1.15 0.07 2.68
CA SER A 209 0.44 -1.21 2.44
C SER A 209 -1.04 -1.15 2.80
#